data_AF-A0A336JS59-F1
#
_entry.id   AF-A0A336JS59-F1
#
_cell.length_a   1.000
_cell.length_b   1.000
_cell.length_c   1.000
_cell.angle_alpha   90.00
_cell.angle_beta   90.00
_cell.angle_gamma   90.00
#
_symmetry.space_group_name_H-M   'P 1'
#
loop_
_entity.id
_entity.type
_entity.pdbx_description
1 polymer ?
#
loop_
_entity_poly.entity_id
_entity_poly.type
_entity_poly.pdbx_seq_one_letter_code
_entity_poly.pdbx_strand_id
1 'polypeptide(L)' 'MPIHQVLRLSRGAIIELDATEADEVKILANNMPIASGMVLVDRNRIAVEVKQMLPRSPDRR' A
#
# COMPACT_ATOMS: atom_id res chain seq x y z
N MET A 1 -14.66 -2.06 -5.18
CA MET A 1 -15.44 -1.22 -6.13
C MET A 1 -16.42 -2.06 -6.94
N PRO A 2 -17.67 -1.60 -7.16
CA PRO A 2 -18.63 -2.19 -8.10
C PRO A 2 -18.16 -2.12 -9.56
N ILE A 3 -18.51 -3.12 -10.37
CA ILE A 3 -18.03 -3.25 -11.76
C ILE A 3 -18.41 -2.07 -12.66
N HIS A 4 -19.62 -1.51 -12.50
CA HIS A 4 -20.08 -0.38 -13.31
C HIS A 4 -19.31 0.92 -13.01
N GLN A 5 -18.71 1.06 -11.82
CA GLN A 5 -17.84 2.19 -11.49
C GLN A 5 -16.49 2.04 -12.20
N VAL A 6 -15.93 0.82 -12.21
CA VAL A 6 -14.69 0.50 -12.91
C VAL A 6 -14.82 0.76 -14.41
N LEU A 7 -15.93 0.36 -15.03
CA LEU A 7 -16.19 0.59 -16.46
C LEU A 7 -16.31 2.07 -16.86
N ARG A 8 -16.56 2.97 -15.91
CA ARG A 8 -16.66 4.41 -16.13
C ARG A 8 -15.38 5.17 -15.76
N LEU A 9 -14.34 4.48 -15.29
CA LEU A 9 -13.04 5.10 -15.02
C LEU A 9 -12.50 5.69 -16.31
N SER A 10 -12.27 7.00 -16.28
CA SER A 10 -11.80 7.80 -17.40
C SER A 10 -10.81 8.84 -16.87
N ARG A 11 -10.18 9.62 -17.76
CA ARG A 11 -9.23 10.65 -17.36
C ARG A 11 -9.89 11.64 -16.40
N GLY A 12 -9.33 11.78 -15.19
CA GLY A 12 -9.86 12.65 -14.15
C GLY A 12 -10.87 11.98 -13.22
N ALA A 13 -11.11 10.66 -13.34
CA ALA A 13 -11.87 9.92 -12.34
C ALA A 13 -11.16 9.97 -10.99
N ILE A 14 -11.91 10.34 -9.95
CA ILE A 14 -11.44 10.37 -8.56
C ILE A 14 -11.91 9.07 -7.90
N ILE A 15 -10.98 8.38 -7.24
CA ILE A 15 -11.26 7.17 -6.45
C ILE A 15 -10.89 7.52 -5.01
N GLU A 16 -11.91 7.60 -4.17
CA GLU A 16 -11.70 7.73 -2.73
C GLU A 16 -11.16 6.41 -2.18
N LEU A 17 -10.16 6.53 -1.31
CA LEU A 17 -9.59 5.41 -0.58
C LEU A 17 -10.02 5.55 0.88
N ASP A 18 -10.25 4.44 1.57
CA ASP A 18 -10.56 4.45 3.01
C ASP A 18 -9.32 4.78 3.87
N ALA A 19 -8.16 4.98 3.25
CA ALA A 19 -6.89 5.28 3.90
C ALA A 19 -6.65 6.79 4.01
N THR A 20 -6.14 7.20 5.16
CA THR A 20 -5.71 8.54 5.51
C THR A 20 -4.19 8.70 5.42
N GLU A 21 -3.69 9.93 5.51
CA GLU A 21 -2.24 10.21 5.51
C GLU A 21 -1.50 9.62 6.72
N ALA A 22 -2.23 9.31 7.79
CA ALA A 22 -1.67 8.72 9.01
C ALA A 22 -1.59 7.19 8.96
N ASP A 23 -2.24 6.55 7.98
CA ASP A 23 -2.31 5.10 7.93
C ASP A 23 -1.02 4.47 7.40
N GLU A 24 -0.60 3.38 8.04
CA GLU A 24 0.57 2.63 7.61
C GLU A 24 0.32 1.89 6.29
N VAL A 25 1.32 1.90 5.41
CA VAL A 25 1.32 1.15 4.16
C VAL A 25 1.88 -0.26 4.35
N LYS A 26 1.34 -1.21 3.59
CA LYS A 26 1.88 -2.59 3.52
C LYS A 26 3.09 -2.63 2.58
N ILE A 27 4.17 -3.25 3.03
CA ILE A 27 5.36 -3.50 2.24
C ILE A 27 5.32 -4.96 1.78
N LEU A 28 5.31 -5.17 0.47
CA LEU A 28 5.25 -6.50 -0.14
C LEU A 28 6.58 -6.85 -0.81
N ALA A 29 7.01 -8.10 -0.66
CA ALA A 29 8.07 -8.71 -1.46
C ALA A 29 7.49 -9.93 -2.18
N ASN A 30 7.57 -9.97 -3.52
CA ASN A 30 6.98 -11.04 -4.33
C ASN A 30 5.50 -11.30 -4.00
N ASN A 31 4.70 -10.23 -3.89
CA ASN A 31 3.29 -10.27 -3.48
C ASN A 31 3.00 -10.83 -2.08
N MET A 32 4.03 -11.04 -1.24
CA MET A 32 3.89 -11.44 0.14
C MET A 32 4.12 -10.24 1.06
N PRO A 33 3.19 -9.92 2.00
CA PRO A 33 3.39 -8.83 2.93
C PRO A 33 4.50 -9.18 3.95
N ILE A 34 5.49 -8.30 4.07
CA ILE A 34 6.66 -8.51 4.94
C ILE A 34 6.78 -7.48 6.07
N ALA A 35 6.13 -6.32 5.95
CA ALA A 35 6.21 -5.24 6.92
C ALA A 35 5.08 -4.21 6.72
N SER A 36 4.93 -3.33 7.70
CA SER A 36 4.15 -2.10 7.64
C SER A 36 5.07 -0.89 7.86
N GLY A 37 4.73 0.25 7.28
CA GLY A 37 5.56 1.46 7.38
C GLY A 37 4.83 2.75 7.06
N MET A 38 5.51 3.87 7.25
CA MET A 38 4.99 5.20 6.95
C MET A 38 5.62 5.76 5.67
N VAL A 39 4.80 6.43 4.85
CA VAL A 39 5.28 7.09 3.63
C VAL A 39 5.98 8.41 3.99
N LEU A 40 7.13 8.63 3.37
CA LEU A 40 7.92 9.85 3.50
C LEU A 40 8.26 10.37 2.10
N VAL A 41 8.43 11.68 1.98
CA VAL A 41 8.94 12.32 0.76
C VAL A 41 10.39 12.72 0.99
N ASP A 42 11.33 11.99 0.37
CA ASP A 42 12.74 12.35 0.36
C ASP A 42 13.09 13.08 -0.93
N ARG A 43 13.15 14.42 -0.84
CA ARG A 43 13.36 15.34 -1.97
C ARG A 43 12.31 15.16 -3.08
N ASN A 44 12.63 14.30 -4.04
CA ASN A 44 11.80 14.01 -5.22
C ASN A 44 11.53 12.49 -5.35
N ARG A 45 11.71 11.73 -4.27
CA ARG A 45 11.44 10.30 -4.19
C ARG A 45 10.45 10.03 -3.08
N ILE A 46 9.51 9.12 -3.35
CA ILE A 46 8.65 8.56 -2.32
C ILE A 46 9.43 7.42 -1.67
N ALA A 47 9.60 7.50 -0.35
CA ALA A 47 10.25 6.49 0.47
C ALA A 47 9.23 5.93 1.48
N VAL A 48 9.53 4.76 2.04
CA VAL A 48 8.74 4.17 3.12
C VAL A 48 9.68 3.83 4.27
N GLU A 49 9.45 4.43 5.44
CA GLU A 49 10.13 4.06 6.67
C GLU A 49 9.43 2.83 7.27
N VAL A 50 10.19 1.78 7.53
CA VAL A 50 9.67 0.54 8.13
C VAL A 50 9.36 0.78 9.60
N LYS A 51 8.10 0.60 10.00
CA LYS A 51 7.65 0.69 11.41
C LYS A 51 7.63 -0.67 12.09
N GLN A 52 7.09 -1.68 11.43
CA GLN A 52 6.96 -3.02 11.99
C GLN A 52 7.21 -4.09 10.93
N MET A 53 8.10 -5.05 11.25
CA MET A 53 8.26 -6.26 10.46
C MET A 53 7.15 -7.26 10.79
N LEU A 54 6.58 -7.89 9.76
CA LEU A 54 5.63 -8.98 9.97
C LEU A 54 6.39 -10.26 10.34
N PRO A 55 5.83 -11.10 11.23
CA PRO A 55 6.43 -12.37 11.56
C PRO A 55 6.53 -13.21 10.28
N ARG A 56 7.72 -13.75 10.02
CA ARG A 56 7.89 -14.71 8.93
C ARG A 56 6.96 -15.89 9.20
N SER A 57 6.08 -16.22 8.26
CA SER A 57 5.37 -17.51 8.35
C SER A 57 6.43 -18.60 8.47
N PRO A 58 6.31 -19.54 9.41
CA PRO A 58 7.25 -20.64 9.53
C PRO A 58 7.34 -21.32 8.16
N ASP A 59 8.56 -21.38 7.64
CA ASP A 59 8.92 -21.95 6.36
C ASP A 59 8.32 -23.36 6.32
N ARG A 60 7.20 -23.53 5.60
CA ARG A 60 6.52 -24.83 5.47
C ARG A 60 7.30 -25.61 4.41
N ARG A 61 8.51 -26.02 4.79
CA ARG A 61 9.33 -26.98 4.04
C ARG A 61 8.69 -28.35 4.09
#